data_AF-A0A968Y417-F1
#
_entry.id   AF-A0A968Y417-F1
#
_cell.length_a   1.000
_cell.length_b   1.000
_cell.length_c   1.000
_cell.angle_alpha   90.00
_cell.angle_beta   90.00
_cell.angle_gamma   90.00
#
_symmetry.space_group_name_H-M   'P 1'
#
loop_
_entity.id
_entity.type
_entity.pdbx_description
1 polymer ?
#
loop_
_entity_poly.entity_id
_entity_poly.type
_entity_poly.pdbx_seq_one_letter_code
_entity_poly.pdbx_strand_id
1 'polypeptide(L)'
;MQHYTEEFYKYLQNSSRESAKEIIPILWEFLQPKTVIDVGCGTGTWLAEFKELGVEYILGIEGDWVDLEMLEIPADKFLAFDLNQPVQIDQKFDLVISLEVAEHLPPERAKIFVNSLVNLGPVILFSAAVPLQGGTNHLNEQWPDYWAKLFQEQGYTAIDCVRPKIWQNDKVKWYYAQNILIFAEREYLATNRDLQKQADRTNICQLSLIHPQLYLRTASEAIKLKQEIAEILELKDPRISLKKMLFYLPTLTKERLSRKMKQLLKQNYK
;
A
#
# COMPACT_ATOMS: atom_id res chain seq x y z
N MET A 1 -3.01 -5.13 -19.39
CA MET A 1 -2.34 -4.67 -18.16
C MET A 1 -1.41 -3.53 -18.53
N GLN A 2 -1.35 -2.46 -17.74
CA GLN A 2 -0.30 -1.45 -17.90
C GLN A 2 0.97 -1.99 -17.25
N HIS A 3 2.03 -2.15 -18.03
CA HIS A 3 3.35 -2.49 -17.51
C HIS A 3 3.96 -1.26 -16.85
N TYR A 4 4.45 -1.41 -15.62
CA TYR A 4 5.18 -0.36 -14.92
C TYR A 4 6.53 -0.10 -15.60
N THR A 5 7.00 1.15 -15.61
CA THR A 5 8.29 1.52 -16.19
C THR A 5 9.46 1.11 -15.29
N GLU A 6 10.62 0.80 -15.86
CA GLU A 6 11.85 0.48 -15.10
C GLU A 6 12.21 1.56 -14.06
N GLU A 7 12.03 2.84 -14.39
CA GLU A 7 12.24 3.96 -13.45
C GLU A 7 11.29 3.94 -12.25
N PHE A 8 10.06 3.47 -12.45
CA PHE A 8 9.07 3.34 -11.38
C PHE A 8 9.44 2.20 -10.43
N TYR A 9 9.89 1.07 -10.97
CA TYR A 9 10.43 -0.03 -10.15
C TYR A 9 11.64 0.42 -9.33
N LYS A 10 12.63 1.10 -9.94
CA LYS A 10 13.81 1.60 -9.20
C LYS A 10 13.45 2.59 -8.10
N TYR A 11 12.49 3.48 -8.34
CA TYR A 11 11.98 4.39 -7.30
C TYR A 11 11.29 3.63 -6.16
N LEU A 12 10.39 2.68 -6.50
CA LEU A 12 9.70 1.87 -5.52
C LEU A 12 10.66 1.02 -4.69
N GLN A 13 11.67 0.41 -5.32
CA GLN A 13 12.74 -0.34 -4.66
C GLN A 13 13.46 0.53 -3.63
N ASN A 14 13.99 1.69 -4.05
CA ASN A 14 14.73 2.57 -3.13
C ASN A 14 13.85 3.03 -1.96
N SER A 15 12.61 3.43 -2.24
CA SER A 15 11.68 3.89 -1.20
C SER A 15 11.26 2.80 -0.22
N SER A 16 11.02 1.59 -0.72
CA SER A 16 10.66 0.44 0.10
C SER A 16 11.84 -0.02 0.93
N ARG A 17 13.05 0.00 0.35
CA ARG A 17 14.29 -0.36 1.04
C ARG A 17 14.59 0.58 2.22
N GLU A 18 14.47 1.90 2.03
CA GLU A 18 14.63 2.86 3.13
C GLU A 18 13.60 2.64 4.25
N SER A 19 12.34 2.40 3.88
CA SER A 19 11.28 2.12 4.86
C SER A 19 11.52 0.81 5.61
N ALA A 20 11.93 -0.25 4.91
CA ALA A 20 12.25 -1.56 5.47
C ALA A 20 13.40 -1.47 6.49
N LYS A 21 14.47 -0.72 6.18
CA LYS A 21 15.60 -0.51 7.09
C LYS A 21 15.24 0.18 8.40
N GLU A 22 14.17 0.97 8.42
CA GLU A 22 13.70 1.66 9.63
C GLU A 22 12.64 0.82 10.37
N ILE A 23 11.82 0.05 9.64
CA ILE A 23 10.72 -0.75 10.22
C ILE A 23 11.20 -2.10 10.75
N ILE A 24 12.06 -2.82 10.03
CA ILE A 24 12.49 -4.16 10.44
C ILE A 24 13.20 -4.17 11.81
N PRO A 25 14.09 -3.21 12.15
CA PRO A 25 14.67 -3.14 13.49
C PRO A 25 13.64 -2.99 14.61
N ILE A 26 12.53 -2.29 14.36
CA ILE A 26 11.42 -2.18 15.30
C ILE A 26 10.78 -3.55 15.51
N LEU A 27 10.53 -4.29 14.43
CA LEU A 27 10.02 -5.67 14.50
C LEU A 27 10.98 -6.55 15.32
N TRP A 28 12.29 -6.37 15.16
CA TRP A 28 13.33 -7.16 15.83
C TRP A 28 13.30 -7.07 17.37
N GLU A 29 12.70 -6.01 17.92
CA GLU A 29 12.51 -5.84 19.37
C GLU A 29 11.56 -6.89 19.97
N PHE A 30 10.68 -7.50 19.17
CA PHE A 30 9.64 -8.42 19.64
C PHE A 30 9.36 -9.62 18.72
N LEU A 31 9.92 -9.64 17.50
CA LEU A 31 9.90 -10.73 16.52
C LEU A 31 11.31 -10.99 16.02
N GLN A 32 11.78 -12.24 16.06
CA GLN A 32 13.06 -12.65 15.47
C GLN A 32 12.79 -13.84 14.55
N PRO A 33 12.08 -13.62 13.43
CA PRO A 33 11.64 -14.71 12.56
C PRO A 33 12.85 -15.38 11.90
N LYS A 34 12.81 -16.71 11.78
CA LYS A 34 13.80 -17.48 11.00
C LYS A 34 13.34 -17.68 9.57
N THR A 35 12.04 -17.65 9.36
CA THR A 35 11.39 -17.85 8.07
C THR A 35 10.42 -16.72 7.78
N VAL A 36 10.56 -16.09 6.60
CA VAL A 36 9.71 -14.96 6.19
C VAL A 36 9.12 -15.22 4.80
N ILE A 37 7.83 -14.99 4.64
CA ILE A 37 7.18 -14.94 3.32
C ILE A 37 6.62 -13.55 3.06
N ASP A 38 6.80 -13.04 1.85
CA ASP A 38 6.26 -11.75 1.42
C ASP A 38 5.30 -11.96 0.25
N VAL A 39 4.02 -11.67 0.47
CA VAL A 39 2.92 -11.89 -0.46
C VAL A 39 2.58 -10.57 -1.13
N GLY A 40 2.90 -10.46 -2.43
CA GLY A 40 2.97 -9.19 -3.14
C GLY A 40 4.33 -8.52 -2.98
N CYS A 41 5.40 -9.31 -3.10
CA CYS A 41 6.76 -8.89 -2.76
C CYS A 41 7.40 -7.91 -3.76
N GLY A 42 6.76 -7.65 -4.91
CA GLY A 42 7.38 -6.93 -6.01
C GLY A 42 8.69 -7.58 -6.44
N THR A 43 9.82 -6.86 -6.28
CA THR A 43 11.16 -7.38 -6.58
C THR A 43 11.85 -8.06 -5.38
N GLY A 44 11.16 -8.22 -4.25
CA GLY A 44 11.70 -8.86 -3.04
C GLY A 44 12.51 -7.92 -2.14
N THR A 45 12.34 -6.60 -2.26
CA THR A 45 13.12 -5.60 -1.50
C THR A 45 13.08 -5.83 0.02
N TRP A 46 11.89 -6.06 0.59
CA TRP A 46 11.75 -6.31 2.03
C TRP A 46 12.45 -7.61 2.45
N LEU A 47 12.29 -8.68 1.67
CA LEU A 47 12.94 -9.97 1.90
C LEU A 47 14.47 -9.88 1.83
N ALA A 48 15.01 -9.05 0.94
CA ALA A 48 16.45 -8.81 0.86
C ALA A 48 16.99 -8.20 2.17
N GLU A 49 16.29 -7.21 2.75
CA GLU A 49 16.67 -6.61 4.03
C GLU A 49 16.53 -7.60 5.20
N PHE A 50 15.51 -8.47 5.21
CA PHE A 50 15.42 -9.57 6.18
C PHE A 50 16.60 -10.56 6.03
N LYS A 51 17.04 -10.84 4.80
CA LYS A 51 18.15 -11.75 4.54
C LYS A 51 19.47 -11.20 5.09
N GLU A 52 19.72 -9.91 4.94
CA GLU A 52 20.89 -9.22 5.52
C GLU A 52 20.92 -9.30 7.05
N LEU A 53 19.76 -9.38 7.70
CA LEU A 53 19.63 -9.56 9.16
C LEU A 53 19.71 -11.02 9.61
N GLY A 54 20.01 -11.95 8.70
CA GLY A 54 20.27 -13.35 9.03
C GLY A 54 19.05 -14.27 9.04
N VAL A 55 17.92 -13.84 8.46
CA VAL A 55 16.77 -14.74 8.25
C VAL A 55 17.21 -15.96 7.42
N GLU A 56 16.89 -17.15 7.93
CA GLU A 56 17.38 -18.42 7.39
C GLU A 56 16.73 -18.72 6.04
N TYR A 57 15.40 -18.56 5.96
CA TYR A 57 14.61 -18.86 4.77
C TYR A 57 13.66 -17.72 4.41
N ILE A 58 13.61 -17.40 3.11
CA ILE A 58 12.72 -16.39 2.55
C ILE A 58 11.96 -16.95 1.35
N LEU A 59 10.74 -16.48 1.13
CA LEU A 59 9.97 -16.75 -0.09
C LEU A 59 9.19 -15.49 -0.48
N GLY A 60 9.35 -15.03 -1.72
CA GLY A 60 8.55 -13.95 -2.30
C GLY A 60 7.48 -14.51 -3.22
N ILE A 61 6.26 -13.99 -3.13
CA ILE A 61 5.18 -14.25 -4.07
C ILE A 61 4.82 -12.95 -4.76
N GLU A 62 4.73 -12.96 -6.08
CA GLU A 62 4.21 -11.84 -6.88
C GLU A 62 3.67 -12.37 -8.21
N GLY A 63 2.94 -11.56 -8.98
CA GLY A 63 2.52 -11.95 -10.33
C GLY A 63 3.67 -12.24 -11.30
N ASP A 64 3.33 -12.92 -12.39
CA ASP A 64 4.26 -13.31 -13.47
C ASP A 64 4.81 -12.15 -14.31
N TRP A 65 4.37 -10.93 -14.02
CA TRP A 65 4.80 -9.69 -14.69
C TRP A 65 6.11 -9.12 -14.15
N VAL A 66 6.64 -9.64 -13.04
CA VAL A 66 7.94 -9.20 -12.49
C VAL A 66 9.06 -9.68 -13.40
N ASP A 67 9.93 -8.74 -13.78
CA ASP A 67 11.17 -9.08 -14.45
C ASP A 67 12.13 -9.77 -13.47
N LEU A 68 12.49 -11.02 -13.77
CA LEU A 68 13.37 -11.82 -12.92
C LEU A 68 14.78 -11.21 -12.82
N GLU A 69 15.21 -10.40 -13.79
CA GLU A 69 16.49 -9.70 -13.75
C GLU A 69 16.51 -8.55 -12.73
N MET A 70 15.33 -8.07 -12.31
CA MET A 70 15.18 -7.01 -11.32
C MET A 70 15.03 -7.54 -9.88
N LEU A 71 14.98 -8.86 -9.68
CA LEU A 71 14.84 -9.44 -8.35
C LEU A 71 16.04 -9.11 -7.45
N GLU A 72 15.73 -8.70 -6.22
CA GLU A 72 16.71 -8.45 -5.15
C GLU A 72 16.89 -9.68 -4.25
N ILE A 73 16.22 -10.78 -4.58
CA ILE A 73 16.30 -12.09 -3.95
C ILE A 73 16.66 -13.16 -4.99
N PRO A 74 17.21 -14.32 -4.58
CA PRO A 74 17.47 -15.40 -5.51
C PRO A 74 16.18 -15.86 -6.22
N ALA A 75 16.26 -16.15 -7.52
CA ALA A 75 15.10 -16.54 -8.34
C ALA A 75 14.42 -17.83 -7.84
N ASP A 76 15.15 -18.73 -7.18
CA ASP A 76 14.60 -19.95 -6.53
C ASP A 76 13.89 -19.66 -5.20
N LYS A 77 13.87 -18.40 -4.76
CA LYS A 77 13.10 -17.87 -3.62
C LYS A 77 11.95 -16.97 -4.07
N PHE A 78 11.61 -17.00 -5.34
CA PHE A 78 10.50 -16.26 -5.93
C PHE A 78 9.47 -17.22 -6.53
N LEU A 79 8.19 -16.95 -6.30
CA LEU A 79 7.06 -17.69 -6.85
C LEU A 79 6.13 -16.74 -7.61
N ALA A 80 6.07 -16.91 -8.93
CA ALA A 80 5.06 -16.25 -9.76
C ALA A 80 3.67 -16.85 -9.49
N PHE A 81 2.71 -16.05 -9.01
CA PHE A 81 1.37 -16.50 -8.64
C PHE A 81 0.32 -15.39 -8.78
N ASP A 82 -0.88 -15.75 -9.26
CA ASP A 82 -2.03 -14.83 -9.29
C ASP A 82 -2.66 -14.72 -7.90
N LEU A 83 -2.41 -13.60 -7.20
CA LEU A 83 -2.95 -13.30 -5.87
C LEU A 83 -4.48 -13.13 -5.83
N ASN A 84 -5.18 -13.15 -6.97
CA ASN A 84 -6.65 -13.29 -6.99
C ASN A 84 -7.12 -14.71 -6.64
N GLN A 85 -6.22 -15.70 -6.71
CA GLN A 85 -6.46 -17.08 -6.30
C GLN A 85 -6.05 -17.31 -4.84
N PRO A 86 -6.65 -18.30 -4.15
CA PRO A 86 -6.20 -18.69 -2.82
C PRO A 86 -4.74 -19.17 -2.86
N VAL A 87 -3.86 -18.55 -2.05
CA VAL A 87 -2.47 -18.98 -1.93
C VAL A 87 -2.43 -20.22 -1.04
N GLN A 88 -1.90 -21.33 -1.56
CA GLN A 88 -1.74 -22.58 -0.84
C GLN A 88 -0.28 -23.01 -0.90
N ILE A 89 0.41 -22.91 0.24
CA ILE A 89 1.81 -23.31 0.43
C ILE A 89 1.84 -24.24 1.64
N ASP A 90 2.45 -25.41 1.49
CA ASP A 90 2.47 -26.44 2.53
C ASP A 90 3.36 -26.06 3.74
N GLN A 91 4.23 -25.07 3.57
CA GLN A 91 5.13 -24.55 4.58
C GLN A 91 4.51 -23.37 5.35
N LYS A 92 4.66 -23.38 6.68
CA LYS A 92 4.41 -22.23 7.55
C LYS A 92 5.67 -21.39 7.73
N PHE A 93 5.48 -20.10 7.94
CA PHE A 93 6.52 -19.09 8.14
C PHE A 93 6.32 -18.43 9.50
N ASP A 94 7.41 -17.99 10.12
CA ASP A 94 7.37 -17.27 11.40
C ASP A 94 6.77 -15.86 11.24
N LEU A 95 7.00 -15.25 10.06
CA LEU A 95 6.44 -13.96 9.69
C LEU A 95 5.92 -13.98 8.24
N VAL A 96 4.70 -13.52 8.07
CA VAL A 96 4.06 -13.25 6.78
C VAL A 96 4.02 -11.74 6.56
N ILE A 97 4.35 -11.29 5.35
CA ILE A 97 4.34 -9.88 4.97
C ILE A 97 3.36 -9.70 3.81
N SER A 98 2.62 -8.60 3.82
CA SER A 98 1.80 -8.15 2.69
C SER A 98 1.56 -6.64 2.84
N LEU A 99 2.33 -5.82 2.13
CA LEU A 99 2.34 -4.37 2.31
C LEU A 99 1.92 -3.64 1.04
N GLU A 100 0.82 -2.90 1.11
CA GLU A 100 0.22 -2.15 -0.02
C GLU A 100 -0.12 -3.08 -1.21
N VAL A 101 -0.78 -4.21 -0.91
CA VAL A 101 -1.15 -5.26 -1.89
C VAL A 101 -2.66 -5.42 -1.99
N ALA A 102 -3.36 -5.50 -0.85
CA ALA A 102 -4.76 -5.90 -0.80
C ALA A 102 -5.72 -4.92 -1.50
N GLU A 103 -5.32 -3.66 -1.65
CA GLU A 103 -6.04 -2.62 -2.37
C GLU A 103 -6.09 -2.86 -3.88
N HIS A 104 -5.15 -3.62 -4.44
CA HIS A 104 -5.12 -3.97 -5.86
C HIS A 104 -6.02 -5.15 -6.19
N LEU A 105 -6.47 -5.89 -5.18
CA LEU A 105 -7.36 -7.03 -5.35
C LEU A 105 -8.83 -6.57 -5.37
N PRO A 106 -9.72 -7.25 -6.12
CA PRO A 106 -11.15 -6.96 -6.06
C PRO A 106 -11.70 -7.11 -4.63
N PRO A 107 -12.64 -6.27 -4.17
CA PRO A 107 -13.20 -6.34 -2.81
C PRO A 107 -13.74 -7.71 -2.41
N GLU A 108 -14.31 -8.46 -3.35
CA GLU A 108 -14.81 -9.82 -3.13
C GLU A 108 -13.70 -10.84 -2.77
N ARG A 109 -12.43 -10.51 -3.05
CA ARG A 109 -11.27 -11.35 -2.73
C ARG A 109 -10.70 -11.07 -1.34
N ALA A 110 -11.10 -10.01 -0.65
CA ALA A 110 -10.53 -9.61 0.64
C ALA A 110 -10.51 -10.76 1.67
N LYS A 111 -11.63 -11.50 1.81
CA LYS A 111 -11.72 -12.64 2.74
C LYS A 111 -10.81 -13.80 2.36
N ILE A 112 -10.73 -14.11 1.06
CA ILE A 112 -9.88 -15.19 0.54
C ILE A 112 -8.41 -14.83 0.73
N PHE A 113 -8.06 -13.56 0.51
CA PHE A 113 -6.70 -13.06 0.69
C PHE A 113 -6.28 -13.11 2.16
N VAL A 114 -7.11 -12.59 3.08
CA VAL A 114 -6.85 -12.72 4.52
C VAL A 114 -6.72 -14.18 4.95
N ASN A 115 -7.60 -15.07 4.47
CA ASN A 115 -7.49 -16.51 4.72
C ASN A 115 -6.17 -17.10 4.21
N SER A 116 -5.68 -16.62 3.06
CA SER A 116 -4.39 -17.05 2.53
C SER A 116 -3.24 -16.63 3.46
N LEU A 117 -3.24 -15.38 3.94
CA LEU A 117 -2.19 -14.87 4.84
C LEU A 117 -2.16 -15.60 6.19
N VAL A 118 -3.31 -15.81 6.84
CA VAL A 118 -3.37 -16.53 8.13
C VAL A 118 -3.01 -18.01 8.00
N ASN A 119 -3.17 -18.59 6.80
CA ASN A 119 -2.71 -19.94 6.52
C ASN A 119 -1.20 -20.03 6.28
N LEU A 120 -0.47 -18.92 6.23
CA LEU A 120 0.97 -18.94 6.01
C LEU A 120 1.77 -18.81 7.31
N GLY A 121 1.24 -18.23 8.38
CA GLY A 121 2.01 -18.08 9.62
C GLY A 121 1.27 -17.33 10.73
N PRO A 122 1.75 -17.45 11.98
CA PRO A 122 1.07 -16.94 13.17
C PRO A 122 1.20 -15.42 13.34
N VAL A 123 2.10 -14.77 12.60
CA VAL A 123 2.33 -13.32 12.67
C VAL A 123 2.34 -12.74 11.26
N ILE A 124 1.60 -11.66 11.07
CA ILE A 124 1.41 -11.01 9.78
C ILE A 124 1.74 -9.52 9.94
N LEU A 125 2.68 -9.02 9.16
CA LEU A 125 2.93 -7.60 8.96
C LEU A 125 2.14 -7.16 7.73
N PHE A 126 1.16 -6.29 7.94
CA PHE A 126 0.16 -5.98 6.91
C PHE A 126 -0.02 -4.49 6.75
N SER A 127 -0.18 -4.04 5.50
CA SER A 127 -0.67 -2.71 5.18
C SER A 127 -1.48 -2.76 3.89
N ALA A 128 -2.45 -1.86 3.76
CA ALA A 128 -3.25 -1.67 2.56
C ALA A 128 -3.78 -0.25 2.52
N ALA A 129 -3.92 0.30 1.32
CA ALA A 129 -4.42 1.66 1.12
C ALA A 129 -5.80 1.92 1.75
N VAL A 130 -5.92 3.06 2.42
CA VAL A 130 -7.20 3.58 2.94
C VAL A 130 -8.01 4.28 1.85
N PRO A 131 -9.34 4.48 2.01
CA PRO A 131 -10.14 5.19 1.02
C PRO A 131 -9.59 6.57 0.69
N LEU A 132 -9.52 6.89 -0.61
CA LEU A 132 -8.98 8.13 -1.17
C LEU A 132 -7.47 8.29 -0.96
N GLN A 133 -6.75 7.22 -0.60
CA GLN A 133 -5.29 7.23 -0.62
C GLN A 133 -4.78 7.46 -2.05
N GLY A 134 -5.48 6.88 -3.03
CA GLY A 134 -5.12 6.90 -4.42
C GLY A 134 -3.91 6.01 -4.72
N GLY A 135 -3.62 5.85 -6.00
CA GLY A 135 -2.58 4.95 -6.51
C GLY A 135 -3.02 4.33 -7.83
N THR A 136 -2.16 3.50 -8.41
CA THR A 136 -2.45 2.90 -9.73
C THR A 136 -3.26 1.62 -9.53
N ASN A 137 -4.43 1.53 -10.15
CA ASN A 137 -5.31 0.35 -10.08
C ASN A 137 -5.67 -0.08 -8.65
N HIS A 138 -6.02 0.87 -7.78
CA HIS A 138 -6.63 0.55 -6.49
C HIS A 138 -8.12 0.22 -6.71
N LEU A 139 -8.52 -0.99 -6.35
CA LEU A 139 -9.88 -1.52 -6.47
C LEU A 139 -10.58 -1.65 -5.12
N ASN A 140 -9.82 -1.84 -4.04
CA ASN A 140 -10.33 -2.17 -2.71
C ASN A 140 -9.61 -1.41 -1.59
N GLU A 141 -9.60 -0.07 -1.69
CA GLU A 141 -9.15 0.77 -0.59
C GLU A 141 -10.10 0.63 0.61
N GLN A 142 -9.57 0.23 1.77
CA GLN A 142 -10.36 -0.08 2.96
C GLN A 142 -9.66 0.39 4.24
N TRP A 143 -10.46 0.71 5.26
CA TRP A 143 -9.95 1.16 6.55
C TRP A 143 -9.18 0.05 7.29
N PRO A 144 -8.16 0.39 8.12
CA PRO A 144 -7.49 -0.60 8.96
C PRO A 144 -8.44 -1.42 9.85
N ASP A 145 -9.52 -0.81 10.34
CA ASP A 145 -10.57 -1.49 11.11
C ASP A 145 -11.29 -2.59 10.32
N TYR A 146 -11.47 -2.41 9.00
CA TYR A 146 -12.06 -3.43 8.13
C TYR A 146 -11.16 -4.67 8.06
N TRP A 147 -9.86 -4.47 7.83
CA TRP A 147 -8.88 -5.55 7.78
C TRP A 147 -8.74 -6.22 9.15
N ALA A 148 -8.68 -5.43 10.22
CA ALA A 148 -8.60 -5.94 11.58
C ALA A 148 -9.78 -6.84 11.94
N LYS A 149 -11.00 -6.50 11.50
CA LYS A 149 -12.17 -7.36 11.67
C LYS A 149 -12.02 -8.70 10.94
N LEU A 150 -11.53 -8.70 9.70
CA LEU A 150 -11.31 -9.94 8.94
C LEU A 150 -10.26 -10.84 9.61
N PHE A 151 -9.16 -10.27 10.09
CA PHE A 151 -8.15 -11.00 10.85
C PHE A 151 -8.72 -11.51 12.19
N GLN A 152 -9.54 -10.71 12.88
CA GLN A 152 -10.19 -11.10 14.13
C GLN A 152 -11.12 -12.31 13.97
N GLU A 153 -11.86 -12.37 12.86
CA GLU A 153 -12.71 -13.51 12.48
C GLU A 153 -11.88 -14.80 12.28
N GLN A 154 -10.58 -14.68 11.96
CA GLN A 154 -9.63 -15.80 11.83
C GLN A 154 -8.83 -16.08 13.10
N GLY A 155 -9.15 -15.45 14.23
CA GLY A 155 -8.45 -15.69 15.49
C GLY A 155 -7.18 -14.88 15.70
N TYR A 156 -6.97 -13.82 14.92
CA TYR A 156 -5.83 -12.91 15.05
C TYR A 156 -6.22 -11.65 15.83
N THR A 157 -5.22 -10.99 16.41
CA THR A 157 -5.35 -9.73 17.14
C THR A 157 -4.51 -8.66 16.46
N ALA A 158 -5.09 -7.48 16.22
CA ALA A 158 -4.37 -6.33 15.68
C ALA A 158 -3.49 -5.69 16.75
N ILE A 159 -2.28 -5.29 16.36
CA ILE A 159 -1.25 -4.73 17.23
C ILE A 159 -0.62 -3.53 16.52
N ASP A 160 -0.72 -2.37 17.16
CA ASP A 160 -0.24 -1.09 16.62
C ASP A 160 0.97 -0.58 17.40
N CYS A 161 2.09 -1.30 17.27
CA CYS A 161 3.36 -0.96 17.91
C CYS A 161 4.40 -0.34 16.98
N VAL A 162 4.15 -0.38 15.66
CA VAL A 162 5.07 0.13 14.64
C VAL A 162 4.78 1.60 14.34
N ARG A 163 3.53 1.95 14.00
CA ARG A 163 3.16 3.32 13.57
C ARG A 163 3.57 4.40 14.56
N PRO A 164 3.38 4.25 15.89
CA PRO A 164 3.79 5.28 16.86
C PRO A 164 5.29 5.60 16.82
N LYS A 165 6.14 4.67 16.37
CA LYS A 165 7.59 4.84 16.30
C LYS A 165 8.07 5.47 14.99
N ILE A 166 7.28 5.36 13.92
CA ILE A 166 7.66 5.81 12.56
C ILE A 166 6.82 6.97 12.03
N TRP A 167 5.78 7.41 12.75
CA TRP A 167 4.78 8.36 12.25
C TRP A 167 5.36 9.66 11.68
N GLN A 168 6.47 10.16 12.24
CA GLN A 168 7.15 11.38 11.76
C GLN A 168 8.54 11.08 11.18
N ASN A 169 8.85 9.82 10.86
CA ASN A 169 10.14 9.46 10.31
C ASN A 169 10.14 9.69 8.79
N ASP A 170 10.79 10.76 8.33
CA ASP A 170 10.84 11.14 6.91
C ASP A 170 11.56 10.12 6.00
N LYS A 171 12.29 9.16 6.58
CA LYS A 171 12.89 8.04 5.85
C LYS A 171 11.88 6.93 5.54
N VAL A 172 10.74 6.92 6.22
CA VAL A 172 9.66 5.97 5.99
C VAL A 172 8.61 6.62 5.11
N LYS A 173 8.17 5.91 4.07
CA LYS A 173 7.07 6.42 3.24
C LYS A 173 5.79 6.53 4.07
N TRP A 174 5.12 7.67 3.93
CA TRP A 174 3.97 8.02 4.77
C TRP A 174 2.85 6.98 4.73
N TYR A 175 2.67 6.27 3.60
CA TYR A 175 1.64 5.24 3.49
C TYR A 175 1.97 4.02 4.35
N TYR A 176 3.24 3.61 4.45
CA TYR A 176 3.65 2.61 5.44
C TYR A 176 3.47 3.12 6.87
N ALA A 177 3.90 4.35 7.16
CA ALA A 177 3.71 4.94 8.49
C ALA A 177 2.25 5.03 8.92
N GLN A 178 1.33 5.18 7.96
CA GLN A 178 -0.11 5.23 8.18
C GLN A 178 -0.75 3.85 8.33
N ASN A 179 -0.41 2.92 7.44
CA ASN A 179 -1.24 1.74 7.19
C ASN A 179 -0.70 0.48 7.88
N ILE A 180 0.58 0.46 8.25
CA ILE A 180 1.22 -0.76 8.74
C ILE A 180 0.70 -1.17 10.12
N LEU A 181 0.28 -2.42 10.25
CA LEU A 181 -0.13 -3.05 11.48
C LEU A 181 0.44 -4.46 11.57
N ILE A 182 0.53 -4.98 12.78
CA ILE A 182 0.82 -6.38 13.01
C ILE A 182 -0.47 -7.10 13.38
N PHE A 183 -0.68 -8.29 12.84
CA PHE A 183 -1.73 -9.20 13.25
C PHE A 183 -1.08 -10.48 13.76
N ALA A 184 -1.39 -10.88 14.99
CA ALA A 184 -0.84 -12.08 15.60
C ALA A 184 -1.95 -13.05 16.02
N GLU A 185 -1.78 -14.33 15.73
CA GLU A 185 -2.63 -15.41 16.20
C GLU A 185 -2.69 -15.41 17.72
N ARG A 186 -3.89 -15.56 18.30
CA ARG A 186 -4.07 -15.50 19.76
C ARG A 186 -3.24 -16.52 20.53
N GLU A 187 -3.09 -17.73 19.98
CA GLU A 187 -2.29 -18.79 20.61
C GLU A 187 -0.80 -18.43 20.62
N TYR A 188 -0.27 -17.95 19.49
CA TYR A 188 1.10 -17.44 19.42
C TYR A 188 1.32 -16.27 20.38
N LEU A 189 0.40 -15.31 20.41
CA LEU A 189 0.48 -14.13 21.27
C LEU A 189 0.57 -14.49 22.75
N ALA A 190 -0.16 -15.53 23.20
CA ALA A 190 -0.09 -16.03 24.57
C ALA A 190 1.30 -16.58 24.95
N THR A 191 2.12 -16.97 23.97
CA THR A 191 3.49 -17.46 24.19
C THR A 191 4.56 -16.36 24.05
N ASN A 192 4.27 -15.27 23.34
CA ASN A 192 5.19 -14.14 23.13
C ASN A 192 4.80 -12.96 24.04
N ARG A 193 5.42 -12.90 25.24
CA ARG A 193 5.11 -11.88 26.26
C ARG A 193 5.37 -10.45 25.81
N ASP A 194 6.39 -10.21 25.00
CA ASP A 194 6.73 -8.85 24.58
C ASP A 194 5.75 -8.34 23.53
N LEU A 195 5.32 -9.20 22.60
CA LEU A 195 4.26 -8.87 21.66
C LEU A 195 2.89 -8.73 22.35
N GLN A 196 2.57 -9.57 23.34
CA GLN A 196 1.35 -9.43 24.15
C GLN A 196 1.27 -8.06 24.84
N LYS A 197 2.36 -7.56 25.42
CA LYS A 197 2.40 -6.21 26.01
C LYS A 197 2.09 -5.11 24.99
N GLN A 198 2.50 -5.29 23.74
CA GLN A 198 2.18 -4.34 22.67
C GLN A 198 0.70 -4.43 22.28
N ALA A 199 0.13 -5.63 22.23
CA ALA A 199 -1.29 -5.83 22.00
C ALA A 199 -2.14 -5.15 23.09
N ASP A 200 -1.76 -5.30 24.36
CA ASP A 200 -2.48 -4.69 25.50
C ASP A 200 -2.46 -3.15 25.45
N ARG A 201 -1.45 -2.55 24.81
CA ARG A 201 -1.31 -1.10 24.61
C ARG A 201 -2.01 -0.59 23.35
N THR A 202 -2.41 -1.49 22.46
CA THR A 202 -3.02 -1.13 21.18
C THR A 202 -4.44 -0.60 21.41
N ASN A 203 -4.71 0.62 20.97
CA ASN A 203 -6.07 1.16 20.98
C ASN A 203 -6.84 0.63 19.76
N ILE A 204 -7.48 -0.52 19.92
CA ILE A 204 -8.26 -1.18 18.85
C ILE A 204 -9.40 -0.30 18.30
N CYS A 205 -9.88 0.66 19.08
CA CYS A 205 -10.95 1.59 18.67
C CYS A 205 -10.41 2.78 17.83
N GLN A 206 -9.10 2.83 17.57
CA GLN A 206 -8.44 3.97 16.91
C GLN A 206 -7.40 3.49 15.88
N LEU A 207 -7.73 2.46 15.10
CA LEU A 207 -6.83 1.97 14.05
C LEU A 207 -6.87 2.84 12.78
N SER A 208 -8.04 3.36 12.41
CA SER A 208 -8.19 4.29 11.28
C SER A 208 -7.60 5.66 11.57
N LEU A 209 -6.33 5.83 11.21
CA LEU A 209 -5.59 7.10 11.31
C LEU A 209 -5.28 7.63 9.91
N ILE A 210 -5.31 8.96 9.76
CA ILE A 210 -4.90 9.64 8.53
C ILE A 210 -3.62 10.42 8.79
N HIS A 211 -2.60 10.13 8.01
CA HIS A 211 -1.32 10.81 8.05
C HIS A 211 -1.48 12.25 7.51
N PRO A 212 -0.83 13.26 8.13
CA PRO A 212 -0.93 14.64 7.68
C PRO A 212 -0.57 14.84 6.19
N GLN A 213 0.41 14.08 5.68
CA GLN A 213 0.78 14.16 4.26
C GLN A 213 -0.36 13.74 3.33
N LEU A 214 -1.11 12.67 3.66
CA LEU A 214 -2.28 12.27 2.88
C LEU A 214 -3.36 13.35 2.95
N TYR A 215 -3.72 13.78 4.16
CA TYR A 215 -4.74 14.82 4.34
C TYR A 215 -4.41 16.10 3.57
N LEU A 216 -3.19 16.62 3.72
CA LEU A 216 -2.79 17.86 3.07
C LEU A 216 -2.72 17.73 1.55
N ARG A 217 -2.28 16.58 1.03
CA ARG A 217 -2.28 16.29 -0.40
C ARG A 217 -3.70 16.32 -0.95
N THR A 218 -4.60 15.52 -0.39
CA THR A 218 -5.99 15.41 -0.84
C THR A 218 -6.74 16.74 -0.70
N ALA A 219 -6.53 17.47 0.41
CA ALA A 219 -7.12 18.79 0.61
C ALA A 219 -6.59 19.81 -0.40
N SER A 220 -5.29 19.82 -0.69
CA SER A 220 -4.68 20.72 -1.67
C SER A 220 -5.16 20.44 -3.09
N GLU A 221 -5.27 19.17 -3.47
CA GLU A 221 -5.83 18.76 -4.77
C GLU A 221 -7.31 19.21 -4.90
N ALA A 222 -8.11 19.04 -3.85
CA ALA A 222 -9.50 19.49 -3.83
C ALA A 222 -9.62 21.03 -3.93
N ILE A 223 -8.79 21.78 -3.21
CA ILE A 223 -8.77 23.26 -3.26
C ILE A 223 -8.39 23.72 -4.67
N LYS A 224 -7.37 23.12 -5.27
CA LYS A 224 -6.92 23.45 -6.63
C LYS A 224 -8.02 23.18 -7.65
N LEU A 225 -8.67 22.02 -7.57
CA LEU A 225 -9.80 21.69 -8.46
C LEU A 225 -10.95 22.69 -8.32
N LYS A 226 -11.26 23.11 -7.08
CA LYS A 226 -12.29 24.12 -6.82
C LYS A 226 -11.93 25.47 -7.48
N GLN A 227 -10.67 25.88 -7.42
CA GLN A 227 -10.19 27.11 -8.08
C GLN A 227 -10.27 26.99 -9.61
N GLU A 228 -9.79 25.88 -10.19
CA GLU A 228 -9.87 25.64 -11.63
C GLU A 228 -11.31 25.63 -12.13
N ILE A 229 -12.25 25.03 -11.39
CA ILE A 229 -13.68 25.07 -11.73
C ILE A 229 -14.22 26.51 -11.67
N ALA A 230 -13.87 27.29 -10.65
CA ALA A 230 -14.32 28.67 -10.51
C ALA A 230 -13.84 29.54 -11.69
N GLU A 231 -12.56 29.42 -12.07
CA GLU A 231 -11.99 30.13 -13.22
C GLU A 231 -12.74 29.79 -14.53
N ILE A 232 -13.07 28.51 -14.76
CA ILE A 232 -13.80 28.12 -15.98
C ILE A 232 -15.24 28.66 -15.94
N LEU A 233 -15.90 28.69 -14.78
CA LEU A 233 -17.24 29.25 -14.65
C LEU A 233 -17.26 30.77 -14.87
N GLU A 234 -16.20 31.48 -14.47
CA GLU A 234 -16.04 32.92 -14.70
C GLU A 234 -15.80 33.29 -16.17
N LEU A 235 -15.30 32.36 -17.00
CA LEU A 235 -15.07 32.60 -18.43
C LEU A 235 -16.35 32.95 -19.22
N LYS A 236 -17.56 32.80 -18.64
CA LYS A 236 -18.87 33.24 -19.19
C LYS A 236 -19.01 33.03 -20.71
N ASP A 237 -18.49 31.93 -21.27
CA ASP A 237 -18.69 31.62 -22.69
C ASP A 237 -20.01 30.84 -22.83
N PRO A 238 -21.07 31.45 -23.38
CA PRO A 238 -22.39 30.82 -23.50
C PRO A 238 -22.38 29.59 -24.43
N ARG A 239 -21.29 29.31 -25.15
CA ARG A 239 -21.14 28.15 -26.04
C ARG A 239 -20.62 26.90 -25.34
N ILE A 240 -20.08 27.02 -24.13
CA ILE A 240 -19.58 25.88 -23.36
C ILE A 240 -20.64 25.48 -22.34
N SER A 241 -21.41 24.44 -22.65
CA SER A 241 -22.40 23.93 -21.71
C SER A 241 -21.72 23.34 -20.46
N LEU A 242 -22.37 23.44 -19.30
CA LEU A 242 -21.93 22.86 -18.04
C LEU A 242 -21.56 21.36 -18.18
N LYS A 243 -22.32 20.65 -19.03
CA LYS A 243 -22.10 19.24 -19.38
C LYS A 243 -20.81 19.02 -20.19
N LYS A 244 -20.43 19.95 -21.06
CA LYS A 244 -19.13 19.94 -21.76
C LYS A 244 -17.98 20.28 -20.80
N MET A 245 -18.14 21.25 -19.91
CA MET A 245 -17.11 21.58 -18.89
C MET A 245 -16.80 20.39 -18.00
N LEU A 246 -17.83 19.74 -17.44
CA LEU A 246 -17.68 18.58 -16.56
C LEU A 246 -16.99 17.39 -17.25
N PHE A 247 -17.21 17.22 -18.55
CA PHE A 247 -16.56 16.18 -19.36
C PHE A 247 -15.05 16.42 -19.58
N TYR A 248 -14.59 17.67 -19.56
CA TYR A 248 -13.16 18.01 -19.75
C TYR A 248 -12.35 18.08 -18.45
N LEU A 249 -13.00 18.11 -17.28
CA LEU A 249 -12.33 18.25 -15.98
C LEU A 249 -11.28 17.16 -15.65
N PRO A 250 -11.46 15.87 -16.00
CA PRO A 250 -10.44 14.87 -15.70
C PRO A 250 -9.25 14.86 -16.68
N THR A 251 -9.31 15.62 -17.79
CA THR A 251 -8.35 15.50 -18.92
C THR A 251 -7.64 16.79 -19.31
N LEU A 252 -7.83 17.90 -18.58
CA LEU A 252 -7.18 19.16 -18.89
C LEU A 252 -5.85 19.31 -18.15
N THR A 253 -4.83 18.61 -18.65
CA THR A 253 -3.45 19.05 -18.46
C THR A 253 -3.25 20.42 -19.12
N LYS A 254 -2.56 21.31 -18.39
CA LYS A 254 -2.27 22.73 -18.70
C LYS A 254 -1.92 23.04 -20.17
N GLU A 255 -1.28 22.10 -20.88
CA GLU A 255 -0.91 22.26 -22.28
C GLU A 255 -2.09 22.28 -23.26
N ARG A 256 -3.18 21.56 -22.99
CA ARG A 256 -4.34 21.52 -23.89
C ARG A 256 -5.15 22.82 -23.85
N LEU A 257 -5.25 23.44 -22.68
CA LEU A 257 -5.91 24.74 -22.50
C LEU A 257 -5.14 25.86 -23.22
N SER A 258 -3.80 25.88 -23.15
CA SER A 258 -2.98 26.88 -23.85
C SER A 258 -3.06 26.76 -25.38
N ARG A 259 -3.12 25.54 -25.92
CA ARG A 259 -3.30 25.29 -27.37
C ARG A 259 -4.70 25.68 -27.86
N LYS A 260 -5.75 25.36 -27.11
CA LYS A 260 -7.15 25.73 -27.47
C LYS A 260 -7.38 27.23 -27.38
N MET A 261 -6.84 27.92 -26.37
CA MET A 261 -6.91 29.39 -26.27
C MET A 261 -6.15 30.07 -27.42
N LYS A 262 -4.96 29.58 -27.79
CA LYS A 262 -4.23 30.09 -28.98
C LYS A 262 -4.98 29.86 -30.30
N GLN A 263 -5.77 28.79 -30.41
CA GLN A 263 -6.59 28.50 -31.59
C GLN A 263 -7.83 29.41 -31.67
N LEU A 264 -8.51 29.63 -30.54
CA LEU A 264 -9.68 30.52 -30.45
C LEU A 264 -9.30 31.99 -30.67
N LEU A 265 -8.14 32.42 -30.17
CA LEU A 265 -7.61 33.77 -30.43
C LEU A 265 -7.22 33.98 -31.90
N LYS A 266 -6.82 32.92 -32.63
CA LYS A 266 -6.54 33.00 -34.07
C LYS A 266 -7.80 33.05 -34.96
N GLN A 267 -8.96 32.62 -34.46
CA GLN A 267 -10.22 32.67 -35.21
C GLN A 267 -10.97 34.01 -35.08
N ASN A 268 -10.54 34.88 -34.15
CA ASN A 268 -11.15 36.21 -33.93
C ASN A 268 -10.36 37.37 -34.58
N TYR A 269 -9.33 37.07 -35.38
CA TYR A 269 -8.54 38.05 -36.15
C TYR A 269 -8.67 37.84 -37.68
N LYS A 270 -9.81 37.32 -38.14
CA LYS A 270 -10.22 37.31 -39.54
C LYS A 270 -11.63 37.83 -39.68
#